data_AF-A0A933K768-F1
#
_entry.id   AF-A0A933K768-F1
#
_cell.length_a   1.000
_cell.length_b   1.000
_cell.length_c   1.000
_cell.angle_alpha   90.00
_cell.angle_beta   90.00
_cell.angle_gamma   90.00
#
_symmetry.space_group_name_H-M   'P 1'
#
loop_
_entity.id
_entity.type
_entity.pdbx_description
1 polymer ?
#
loop_
_entity_poly.entity_id
_entity_poly.type
_entity_poly.pdbx_seq_one_letter_code
_entity_poly.pdbx_strand_id
1 'polypeptide(L)'
;MVRWTLHDLRRTVSTRMHEDLGIQPHIVEAVLNHVSGHRSGVAGTYNRAHYVEDKRRALVAWANHIDRLVGRGEGPPNVVPIRAVGQS
;
A
#
# COMPACT_ATOMS: atom_id res chain seq x y z
N MET A 1 21.49 -9.63 17.52
CA MET A 1 20.34 -8.90 16.93
C MET A 1 20.34 -9.16 15.44
N VAL A 2 19.20 -9.50 14.85
CA VAL A 2 19.07 -9.58 13.39
C VAL A 2 19.29 -8.18 12.82
N ARG A 3 20.21 -8.04 11.87
CA ARG A 3 20.49 -6.77 11.21
C ARG A 3 19.41 -6.52 10.15
N TRP A 4 18.82 -5.33 10.18
CA TRP A 4 17.90 -4.88 9.14
C TRP A 4 18.62 -4.77 7.79
N THR A 5 17.93 -5.15 6.72
CA THR A 5 18.41 -5.19 5.34
C THR A 5 17.37 -4.63 4.38
N LEU A 6 17.76 -4.42 3.11
CA LEU A 6 16.82 -4.03 2.06
C LEU A 6 15.69 -5.05 1.84
N HIS A 7 15.90 -6.32 2.19
CA HIS A 7 14.86 -7.34 2.11
C HIS A 7 13.70 -7.05 3.08
N ASP A 8 14.01 -6.47 4.25
CA ASP A 8 13.01 -6.09 5.24
C ASP A 8 12.02 -5.04 4.70
N LEU A 9 12.47 -4.11 3.85
CA LEU A 9 11.59 -3.16 3.19
C LEU A 9 10.51 -3.87 2.38
N ARG A 10 10.89 -4.88 1.58
CA ARG A 10 9.94 -5.64 0.76
C ARG A 10 8.96 -6.44 1.61
N ARG A 11 9.41 -7.01 2.73
CA ARG A 11 8.54 -7.70 3.70
C ARG A 11 7.54 -6.75 4.33
N THR A 12 8.01 -5.59 4.79
CA THR A 12 7.15 -4.54 5.36
C THR A 12 6.10 -4.07 4.35
N VAL A 13 6.50 -3.76 3.11
CA VAL A 13 5.57 -3.35 2.05
C VAL A 13 4.51 -4.44 1.81
N SER A 14 4.93 -5.71 1.71
CA SER A 14 4.01 -6.83 1.49
C SER A 14 2.97 -6.93 2.61
N THR A 15 3.43 -7.02 3.87
CA THR A 15 2.54 -7.15 5.03
C THR A 15 1.57 -5.98 5.12
N ARG A 16 2.08 -4.75 4.99
CA ARG A 16 1.27 -3.54 5.13
C ARG A 16 0.27 -3.34 3.99
N MET A 17 0.63 -3.70 2.75
CA MET A 17 -0.33 -3.67 1.64
C MET A 17 -1.49 -4.65 1.86
N HIS A 18 -1.25 -5.80 2.49
CA HIS A 18 -2.32 -6.75 2.83
C HIS A 18 -3.15 -6.26 4.02
N GLU A 19 -2.51 -5.99 5.15
CA GLU A 19 -3.18 -5.74 6.43
C GLU A 19 -3.85 -4.35 6.49
N ASP A 20 -3.15 -3.31 6.03
CA ASP A 20 -3.58 -1.92 6.24
C ASP A 20 -4.31 -1.33 5.03
N LEU A 21 -4.08 -1.88 3.84
CA LEU A 21 -4.61 -1.36 2.57
C LEU A 21 -5.57 -2.33 1.85
N GLY A 22 -5.70 -3.57 2.32
CA GLY A 22 -6.61 -4.57 1.74
C GLY A 22 -6.31 -4.90 0.27
N ILE A 23 -5.06 -4.75 -0.17
CA ILE A 23 -4.68 -5.03 -1.56
C ILE A 23 -4.65 -6.55 -1.77
N GLN A 24 -5.26 -7.00 -2.87
CA GLN A 24 -5.35 -8.42 -3.19
C GLN A 24 -3.97 -9.08 -3.31
N PRO A 25 -3.79 -10.32 -2.81
CA PRO A 25 -2.47 -10.95 -2.77
C PRO A 25 -1.76 -11.05 -4.12
N HIS A 26 -2.48 -11.43 -5.18
CA HIS A 26 -1.90 -11.54 -6.52
C HIS A 26 -1.43 -10.18 -7.08
N ILE A 27 -2.00 -9.07 -6.63
CA ILE A 27 -1.56 -7.71 -6.99
C ILE A 27 -0.32 -7.33 -6.17
N VAL A 28 -0.26 -7.64 -4.87
CA VAL A 28 0.94 -7.42 -4.05
C VAL A 28 2.13 -8.19 -4.61
N GLU A 29 1.93 -9.46 -4.95
CA GLU A 29 2.95 -10.30 -5.60
C GLU A 29 3.37 -9.73 -6.97
N ALA A 30 2.42 -9.16 -7.73
CA ALA A 30 2.71 -8.49 -8.99
C ALA A 30 3.52 -7.19 -8.82
N VAL A 31 3.23 -6.38 -7.79
CA VAL A 31 4.01 -5.18 -7.42
C VAL A 31 5.44 -5.57 -7.05
N LEU A 32 5.58 -6.65 -6.27
CA LEU A 32 6.87 -7.17 -5.85
C LEU A 32 7.61 -7.91 -6.99
N ASN A 33 6.99 -8.11 -8.15
CA ASN A 33 7.54 -8.91 -9.24
C ASN A 33 7.91 -10.35 -8.81
N HIS A 34 7.10 -10.93 -7.92
CA HIS A 34 7.25 -12.31 -7.52
C HIS A 34 6.66 -13.26 -8.58
N VAL A 35 7.27 -14.44 -8.70
CA VAL A 35 6.68 -15.58 -9.38
C VAL A 35 6.09 -16.49 -8.30
N SER A 36 4.77 -16.38 -8.09
CA SER A 36 4.02 -17.17 -7.10
C SER A 36 3.00 -18.09 -7.78
N GLY A 37 2.20 -18.83 -7.01
CA GLY A 37 1.15 -19.71 -7.54
C GLY A 37 0.15 -19.03 -8.49
N HIS A 38 0.00 -17.70 -8.39
CA HIS A 38 -0.85 -16.91 -9.29
C HIS A 38 -0.24 -16.67 -10.68
N ARG A 39 1.06 -16.96 -10.84
CA ARG A 39 1.82 -16.71 -12.07
C ARG A 39 2.82 -17.84 -12.39
N SER A 40 2.66 -19.01 -11.77
CA SER A 40 3.49 -20.21 -11.98
C SER A 40 2.62 -21.40 -12.40
N GLY A 41 3.26 -22.45 -12.93
CA GLY A 41 2.56 -23.64 -13.42
C GLY A 41 1.52 -23.32 -14.49
N VAL A 42 0.39 -24.03 -14.45
CA VAL A 42 -0.72 -23.85 -15.40
C VAL A 42 -1.31 -22.44 -15.32
N ALA A 43 -1.37 -21.84 -14.12
CA ALA A 43 -1.84 -20.47 -13.96
C ALA A 43 -0.96 -19.49 -14.74
N GLY A 44 0.36 -19.69 -14.78
CA GLY A 44 1.28 -18.87 -15.59
C GLY A 44 1.10 -19.01 -17.11
N THR A 45 0.56 -20.14 -17.59
CA THR A 45 0.22 -20.32 -19.00
C THR A 45 -0.89 -19.36 -19.43
N TYR A 46 -1.91 -19.23 -18.60
CA TYR A 46 -3.11 -18.43 -18.89
C TYR A 46 -3.02 -16.99 -18.39
N ASN A 47 -2.41 -16.78 -17.23
CA ASN A 47 -2.31 -15.47 -16.60
C ASN A 47 -1.09 -14.70 -17.12
N ARG A 48 -1.26 -14.09 -18.29
CA ARG A 48 -0.29 -13.18 -18.93
C ARG A 48 -0.47 -11.71 -18.50
N ALA A 49 -1.41 -11.42 -17.59
CA ALA A 49 -1.75 -10.06 -17.24
C ALA A 49 -0.61 -9.36 -16.49
N HIS A 50 -0.31 -8.12 -16.90
CA HIS A 50 0.70 -7.29 -16.24
C HIS A 50 0.17 -6.50 -15.04
N TYR A 51 -1.16 -6.44 -14.90
CA TYR A 51 -1.87 -5.73 -13.82
C TYR A 51 -1.42 -4.27 -13.66
N VAL A 52 -1.12 -3.57 -14.77
CA VAL A 52 -0.47 -2.24 -14.71
C VAL A 52 -1.29 -1.25 -13.90
N GLU A 53 -2.60 -1.18 -14.17
CA GLU A 53 -3.48 -0.23 -13.50
C GLU A 53 -3.74 -0.61 -12.04
N ASP A 54 -3.83 -1.90 -11.72
CA ASP A 54 -3.97 -2.37 -10.33
C ASP A 54 -2.70 -2.12 -9.51
N LYS A 55 -1.52 -2.38 -10.10
CA LYS A 55 -0.23 -2.06 -9.48
C LYS A 55 -0.09 -0.56 -9.26
N ARG A 56 -0.52 0.27 -10.22
CA ARG A 56 -0.53 1.73 -10.07
C ARG A 56 -1.37 2.15 -8.87
N ARG A 57 -2.62 1.66 -8.77
CA ARG A 57 -3.50 1.97 -7.63
C ARG A 57 -2.91 1.49 -6.30
N ALA A 58 -2.33 0.28 -6.25
CA ALA A 58 -1.68 -0.23 -5.05
C ALA A 58 -0.47 0.63 -4.63
N LEU A 59 0.39 1.03 -5.58
CA LEU A 59 1.56 1.87 -5.31
C LEU A 59 1.16 3.29 -4.88
N VAL A 60 0.11 3.87 -5.46
CA VAL A 60 -0.44 5.16 -5.03
C VAL A 60 -1.01 5.06 -3.62
N ALA A 61 -1.76 4.02 -3.30
CA ALA A 61 -2.28 3.79 -1.95
C ALA A 61 -1.15 3.64 -0.92
N TRP A 62 -0.07 2.94 -1.29
CA TRP A 62 1.13 2.81 -0.48
C TRP A 62 1.87 4.13 -0.27
N ALA A 63 2.05 4.93 -1.32
CA ALA A 63 2.63 6.26 -1.20
C ALA A 63 1.83 7.14 -0.23
N ASN A 64 0.51 7.19 -0.40
CA ASN A 64 -0.38 7.93 0.49
C ASN A 64 -0.32 7.42 1.94
N HIS A 65 -0.15 6.10 2.14
CA HIS A 65 0.03 5.52 3.46
C HIS A 65 1.33 5.99 4.12
N ILE A 66 2.45 5.98 3.39
CA ILE A 66 3.72 6.50 3.88
C ILE A 66 3.59 7.98 4.22
N ASP A 67 3.00 8.79 3.34
CA ASP A 67 2.83 10.23 3.58
C ASP A 67 2.04 10.50 4.86
N ARG A 68 0.98 9.73 5.13
CA ARG A 68 0.27 9.82 6.42
C ARG A 68 1.15 9.45 7.61
N LEU A 69 1.94 8.38 7.52
CA LEU A 69 2.84 7.96 8.61
C LEU A 69 3.92 9.00 8.94
N VAL A 70 4.41 9.74 7.94
CA VAL A 70 5.44 10.76 8.12
C VAL A 70 4.88 12.19 8.30
N GLY A 71 3.56 12.32 8.49
CA GLY A 71 2.90 13.62 8.72
C GLY A 71 2.86 14.54 7.50
N ARG A 72 3.00 13.98 6.29
CA ARG A 72 2.88 14.69 5.00
C ARG A 72 1.51 14.56 4.34
N GLY A 73 0.62 13.74 4.90
CA GLY A 73 -0.74 13.61 4.39
C GLY A 73 -1.57 14.87 4.67
N GLU A 74 -2.32 15.34 3.67
CA GLU A 74 -3.38 16.33 3.84
C GLU A 74 -4.53 15.70 4.65
N GLY A 75 -4.41 15.72 5.97
CA GLY A 75 -5.55 15.52 6.86
C GLY A 75 -6.47 16.73 6.82
N PRO A 76 -7.78 16.60 7.11
CA PRO A 76 -8.58 17.77 7.45
C PRO A 76 -7.82 18.55 8.53
N PRO A 77 -7.76 19.89 8.45
CA PRO A 77 -6.99 20.65 9.39
C PRO A 77 -7.43 20.24 10.80
N ASN A 78 -6.48 19.81 11.63
CA ASN A 78 -6.69 19.56 13.07
C ASN A 78 -7.05 20.86 13.83
N VAL A 79 -7.37 21.92 13.08
CA VAL A 79 -7.87 23.21 13.51
C VAL A 79 -9.39 23.09 13.61
N VAL A 80 -9.89 22.87 14.81
CA VAL A 80 -11.30 23.10 15.12
C VAL A 80 -11.46 24.60 15.34
N PRO A 81 -12.28 25.32 14.54
CA PRO A 81 -12.58 26.71 14.81
C PRO A 81 -13.22 26.83 16.20
N ILE A 82 -12.60 27.60 17.09
CA ILE A 82 -13.26 27.99 18.35
C ILE A 82 -14.47 28.83 17.96
N ARG A 83 -15.67 28.27 18.12
CA ARG A 83 -16.90 29.06 18.03
C ARG A 83 -16.87 30.05 19.18
N ALA A 84 -16.90 31.35 18.86
CA ALA A 84 -17.11 32.38 19.86
C ALA A 84 -18.43 32.08 20.58
N VAL A 85 -18.38 31.96 21.90
CA VAL A 85 -19.58 31.81 22.73
C VAL A 85 -20.35 33.13 22.67
N GLY A 86 -21.52 33.10 22.03
CA GLY A 86 -22.50 34.17 22.08
C GLY A 86 -22.65 34.95 20.78
N GLN A 87 -23.54 34.49 19.91
CA GLN A 87 -24.49 35.38 19.24
C GLN A 87 -25.85 34.70 19.34
N SER A 88 -26.71 35.31 20.14
CA SER A 88 -28.13 35.00 20.32
C SER A 88 -28.93 35.34 19.06
#